data_AF-A0A6J5TY29-F1
#
_entry.id   AF-A0A6J5TY29-F1
#
_cell.length_a   1.000
_cell.length_b   1.000
_cell.length_c   1.000
_cell.angle_alpha   90.00
_cell.angle_beta   90.00
_cell.angle_gamma   90.00
#
_symmetry.space_group_name_H-M   'P 1'
#
loop_
_entity.id
_entity.type
_entity.pdbx_description
1 polymer ?
#
loop_
_entity_poly.entity_id
_entity_poly.type
_entity_poly.pdbx_seq_one_letter_code
_entity_poly.pdbx_strand_id
1 'polypeptide(L)'
;MAQEDGSPVTSSPLQFFPWLSPGMGSPYPTWLRELKSEERGLYLIQLLYSCANHVASGSIENANIWLDHISQLASPDGDTMQRIAAYFNEALADRMLKAWPGLYKALNSTKITSVSEEILVKRLFCDLCPFLKVAYVVTNQAIVEAMEGEKMVHIIDLHSCEPAQWIYLIQTLMLDLKARLI
;
A
#
# COMPACT_ATOMS: atom_id res chain seq x y z
N MET A 1 -19.36 70.28 -35.94
CA MET A 1 -20.09 69.77 -34.76
C MET A 1 -19.73 68.32 -34.61
N ALA A 2 -18.93 68.03 -33.59
CA ALA A 2 -18.59 66.67 -33.19
C ALA A 2 -19.83 66.03 -32.59
N GLN A 3 -20.11 64.78 -32.96
CA GLN A 3 -21.03 63.93 -32.24
C GLN A 3 -20.41 62.53 -32.23
N GLU A 4 -19.76 62.25 -31.10
CA GLU A 4 -19.50 60.90 -30.62
C GLU A 4 -20.85 60.21 -30.42
N ASP A 5 -20.96 58.95 -30.85
CA ASP A 5 -21.89 58.02 -30.25
C ASP A 5 -21.25 56.63 -30.25
N GLY A 6 -20.61 56.34 -29.11
CA GLY A 6 -20.20 55.00 -28.73
C GLY A 6 -21.43 54.13 -28.47
N SER A 7 -21.39 52.90 -28.96
CA SER A 7 -22.40 51.86 -28.65
C SER A 7 -21.68 50.54 -28.34
N PRO A 8 -22.28 49.70 -27.47
CA PRO A 8 -21.57 49.18 -26.32
C PRO A 8 -21.00 47.79 -26.55
N VAL A 9 -19.83 47.55 -25.96
CA VAL A 9 -19.27 46.22 -25.74
C VAL A 9 -20.26 45.41 -24.91
N THR A 10 -20.85 44.37 -25.50
CA THR A 10 -21.71 43.42 -24.79
C THR A 10 -20.83 42.54 -23.91
N SER A 11 -20.58 42.94 -22.67
CA SER A 11 -19.96 42.08 -21.67
C SER A 11 -20.97 41.00 -21.28
N SER A 12 -20.64 39.74 -21.58
CA SER A 12 -21.38 38.59 -21.09
C SER A 12 -21.44 38.64 -19.55
N PRO A 13 -22.58 38.29 -18.91
CA PRO A 13 -22.64 38.26 -17.47
C PRO A 13 -21.66 37.20 -16.95
N LEU A 14 -20.72 37.63 -16.11
CA LEU A 14 -19.88 36.74 -15.32
C LEU A 14 -20.81 35.76 -14.60
N GLN A 15 -20.77 34.49 -15.00
CA GLN A 15 -21.36 33.41 -14.24
C GLN A 15 -20.61 33.38 -12.91
N PHE A 16 -21.30 33.85 -11.88
CA PHE A 16 -20.82 33.91 -10.52
C PHE A 16 -20.66 32.46 -10.02
N PHE A 17 -19.45 31.93 -10.12
CA PHE A 17 -19.06 30.69 -9.47
C PHE A 17 -19.17 30.92 -7.95
N PRO A 18 -20.10 30.27 -7.22
CA PRO A 18 -20.23 30.48 -5.79
C PRO A 18 -19.21 29.62 -5.07
N TRP A 19 -17.93 29.88 -5.32
CA TRP A 19 -16.86 29.45 -4.43
C TRP A 19 -16.53 30.66 -3.59
N LEU A 20 -17.11 30.68 -2.39
CA LEU A 20 -16.56 31.21 -1.14
C LEU A 20 -17.70 31.39 -0.14
N SER A 21 -17.92 30.36 0.68
CA SER A 21 -18.42 30.52 2.04
C SER A 21 -17.71 29.51 2.94
N PRO A 22 -17.29 29.90 4.16
CA PRO A 22 -16.51 29.07 5.04
C PRO A 22 -17.46 28.16 5.84
N GLY A 23 -17.61 26.94 5.36
CA GLY A 23 -18.24 25.84 6.07
C GLY A 23 -17.50 24.57 5.69
N MET A 24 -16.82 23.97 6.66
CA MET A 24 -15.99 22.77 6.50
C MET A 24 -16.87 21.53 6.31
N GLY A 25 -17.59 21.48 5.19
CA GLY A 25 -18.42 20.36 4.76
C GLY A 25 -17.76 19.69 3.57
N SER A 26 -17.44 18.40 3.70
CA SER A 26 -17.01 17.56 2.59
C SER A 26 -18.07 17.65 1.46
N PRO A 27 -17.72 17.88 0.18
CA PRO A 27 -18.67 17.98 -0.92
C PRO A 27 -19.35 16.63 -1.27
N TYR A 28 -19.27 15.67 -0.37
CA TYR A 28 -19.63 14.28 -0.58
C TYR A 28 -20.77 13.88 0.34
N PRO A 29 -21.70 13.04 -0.12
CA PRO A 29 -22.89 12.71 0.64
C PRO A 29 -22.56 12.11 2.00
N THR A 30 -23.15 12.67 3.07
CA THR A 30 -22.95 12.24 4.46
C THR A 30 -23.22 10.74 4.68
N TRP A 31 -24.14 10.16 3.90
CA TRP A 31 -24.51 8.74 3.99
C TRP A 31 -23.34 7.79 3.70
N LEU A 32 -22.32 8.22 2.93
CA LEU A 32 -21.14 7.40 2.65
C LEU A 32 -20.34 7.07 3.91
N ARG A 33 -20.33 7.98 4.90
CA ARG A 33 -19.68 7.76 6.21
C ARG A 33 -20.57 6.95 7.17
N GLU A 34 -21.87 6.90 6.91
CA GLU A 34 -22.87 6.19 7.72
C GLU A 34 -23.11 4.74 7.25
N LEU A 35 -22.45 4.31 6.17
CA LEU A 35 -22.52 2.93 5.67
C LEU A 35 -22.08 1.93 6.74
N LYS A 36 -22.79 0.80 6.80
CA LYS A 36 -22.35 -0.36 7.59
C LYS A 36 -21.01 -0.88 7.04
N SER A 37 -20.21 -1.48 7.92
CA SER A 37 -18.86 -1.94 7.57
C SER A 37 -18.83 -2.88 6.35
N GLU A 38 -19.77 -3.83 6.25
CA GLU A 38 -19.86 -4.76 5.11
C GLU A 38 -20.21 -4.04 3.80
N GLU A 39 -21.20 -3.16 3.82
CA GLU A 39 -21.65 -2.38 2.66
C GLU A 39 -20.54 -1.44 2.16
N ARG A 40 -19.92 -0.71 3.09
CA ARG A 40 -18.73 0.11 2.82
C ARG A 40 -17.61 -0.72 2.21
N GLY A 41 -17.40 -1.92 2.75
CA GLY A 41 -16.35 -2.81 2.27
C GLY A 41 -16.54 -3.25 0.83
N LEU A 42 -17.74 -3.70 0.48
CA LEU A 42 -18.10 -4.06 -0.91
C LEU A 42 -17.98 -2.86 -1.85
N TYR A 43 -18.40 -1.68 -1.40
CA TYR A 43 -18.31 -0.46 -2.19
C TYR A 43 -16.85 -0.03 -2.43
N LEU A 44 -15.98 -0.12 -1.42
CA LEU A 44 -14.54 0.10 -1.56
C LEU A 44 -13.90 -0.83 -2.58
N ILE A 45 -14.28 -2.11 -2.62
CA ILE A 45 -13.80 -3.06 -3.63
C ILE A 45 -14.16 -2.61 -5.05
N GLN A 46 -15.41 -2.17 -5.26
CA GLN A 46 -15.88 -1.68 -6.56
C GLN A 46 -15.15 -0.41 -7.00
N LEU A 47 -14.93 0.53 -6.06
CA LEU A 47 -14.18 1.76 -6.32
C LEU A 47 -12.73 1.44 -6.70
N LEU A 48 -12.05 0.57 -5.95
CA LEU A 48 -10.68 0.14 -6.24
C LEU A 48 -10.56 -0.52 -7.62
N TYR A 49 -11.48 -1.42 -7.95
CA TYR A 49 -11.52 -2.07 -9.26
C TYR A 49 -11.69 -1.06 -10.41
N SER A 50 -12.64 -0.14 -10.27
CA SER A 50 -12.91 0.89 -11.27
C SER A 50 -11.75 1.87 -11.42
N CYS A 51 -11.15 2.29 -10.29
CA CYS A 51 -9.95 3.13 -10.28
C CYS A 51 -8.79 2.45 -11.01
N ALA A 52 -8.56 1.16 -10.75
CA ALA A 52 -7.51 0.39 -11.42
C ALA A 52 -7.73 0.34 -12.94
N ASN A 53 -8.97 0.21 -13.41
CA ASN A 53 -9.29 0.25 -14.85
C ASN A 53 -8.95 1.61 -15.46
N HIS A 54 -9.29 2.73 -14.80
CA HIS A 54 -8.95 4.07 -15.29
C HIS A 54 -7.44 4.34 -15.29
N VAL A 55 -6.73 3.88 -14.27
CA VAL A 55 -5.25 3.93 -14.22
C VAL A 55 -4.65 3.10 -15.36
N ALA A 56 -5.18 1.90 -15.62
CA ALA A 56 -4.72 1.04 -16.70
C ALA A 56 -4.99 1.62 -18.09
N SER A 57 -6.12 2.33 -18.27
CA SER A 57 -6.48 2.98 -19.53
C SER A 57 -5.78 4.33 -19.74
N GLY A 58 -4.97 4.79 -18.77
CA GLY A 58 -4.31 6.10 -18.83
C GLY A 58 -5.25 7.30 -18.65
N SER A 59 -6.48 7.08 -18.18
CA SER A 59 -7.46 8.14 -17.97
C SER A 59 -7.25 8.78 -16.60
N ILE A 60 -6.36 9.77 -16.56
CA ILE A 60 -5.93 10.45 -15.32
C ILE A 60 -7.09 11.16 -14.63
N GLU A 61 -7.92 11.88 -15.39
CA GLU A 61 -9.06 12.63 -14.85
C GLU A 61 -10.04 11.71 -14.11
N ASN A 62 -10.41 10.59 -14.75
CA ASN A 62 -11.28 9.60 -14.12
C ASN A 62 -10.57 8.89 -12.97
N ALA A 63 -9.31 8.50 -13.11
CA ALA A 63 -8.58 7.90 -12.00
C ALA A 63 -8.56 8.84 -10.78
N ASN A 64 -8.33 10.13 -10.97
CA ASN A 64 -8.30 11.12 -9.88
C ASN A 64 -9.64 11.21 -9.13
N ILE A 65 -10.77 11.21 -9.84
CA ILE A 65 -12.10 11.24 -9.20
C ILE A 65 -12.30 10.00 -8.31
N TRP A 66 -11.84 8.83 -8.74
CA TRP A 66 -12.04 7.57 -8.01
C TRP A 66 -11.07 7.48 -6.83
N LEU A 67 -9.84 7.95 -6.98
CA LEU A 67 -8.88 8.10 -5.88
C LEU A 67 -9.45 9.01 -4.77
N ASP A 68 -10.13 10.10 -5.15
CA ASP A 68 -10.79 11.00 -4.19
C ASP A 68 -11.93 10.27 -3.46
N HIS A 69 -12.82 9.59 -4.19
CA HIS A 69 -13.89 8.80 -3.58
C HIS A 69 -13.36 7.73 -2.60
N ILE A 70 -12.29 7.02 -2.96
CA ILE A 70 -11.68 6.03 -2.07
C ILE A 70 -11.10 6.72 -0.84
N SER A 71 -10.43 7.87 -0.99
CA SER A 71 -9.78 8.59 0.12
C SER A 71 -10.72 9.00 1.26
N GLN A 72 -12.00 9.17 0.97
CA GLN A 72 -13.01 9.56 1.96
C GLN A 72 -13.54 8.40 2.78
N LEU A 73 -13.46 7.19 2.22
CA LEU A 73 -13.99 5.96 2.81
C LEU A 73 -12.88 5.11 3.43
N ALA A 74 -11.69 5.17 2.85
CA ALA A 74 -10.51 4.48 3.31
C ALA A 74 -9.93 5.13 4.57
N SER A 75 -9.34 4.32 5.44
CA SER A 75 -8.67 4.78 6.65
C SER A 75 -7.63 3.74 7.08
N PRO A 76 -6.38 4.14 7.36
CA PRO A 76 -5.34 3.23 7.84
C PRO A 76 -5.61 2.71 9.27
N ASP A 77 -6.48 3.40 10.02
CA ASP A 77 -6.88 3.05 11.39
C ASP A 77 -8.31 2.48 11.46
N GLY A 78 -8.96 2.29 10.30
CA GLY A 78 -10.32 1.78 10.19
C GLY A 78 -10.42 0.25 10.24
N ASP A 79 -11.57 -0.27 9.78
CA ASP A 79 -11.75 -1.71 9.62
C ASP A 79 -10.81 -2.32 8.55
N THR A 80 -10.76 -3.65 8.47
CA THR A 80 -9.87 -4.36 7.54
C THR A 80 -9.98 -3.86 6.10
N MET A 81 -11.19 -3.60 5.60
CA MET A 81 -11.36 -3.19 4.21
C MET A 81 -10.99 -1.72 4.01
N GLN A 82 -11.24 -0.85 4.99
CA GLN A 82 -10.75 0.53 4.97
C GLN A 82 -9.22 0.61 4.92
N ARG A 83 -8.53 -0.25 5.69
CA ARG A 83 -7.07 -0.32 5.74
C ARG A 83 -6.50 -0.77 4.40
N ILE A 84 -7.03 -1.85 3.84
CA ILE A 84 -6.65 -2.33 2.52
C ILE A 84 -6.89 -1.23 1.47
N ALA A 85 -8.06 -0.60 1.47
CA ALA A 85 -8.36 0.45 0.52
C ALA A 85 -7.41 1.65 0.63
N ALA A 86 -6.98 2.03 1.84
CA ALA A 86 -6.04 3.12 2.03
C ALA A 86 -4.71 2.84 1.33
N TYR A 87 -4.12 1.67 1.56
CA TYR A 87 -2.84 1.29 0.96
C TYR A 87 -2.95 1.05 -0.55
N PHE A 88 -4.05 0.49 -1.04
CA PHE A 88 -4.27 0.35 -2.48
C PHE A 88 -4.51 1.70 -3.17
N ASN A 89 -5.18 2.65 -2.51
CA ASN A 89 -5.38 3.99 -3.04
C ASN A 89 -4.04 4.70 -3.25
N GLU A 90 -3.16 4.64 -2.24
CA GLU A 90 -1.79 5.16 -2.33
C GLU A 90 -1.01 4.48 -3.47
N ALA A 91 -1.07 3.15 -3.56
CA ALA A 91 -0.36 2.40 -4.61
C ALA A 91 -0.86 2.72 -6.04
N LEU A 92 -2.17 2.94 -6.22
CA LEU A 92 -2.76 3.33 -7.50
C LEU A 92 -2.37 4.77 -7.87
N ALA A 93 -2.37 5.69 -6.89
CA ALA A 93 -1.89 7.05 -7.09
C ALA A 93 -0.39 7.08 -7.47
N ASP A 94 0.45 6.30 -6.77
CA ASP A 94 1.89 6.15 -7.08
C ASP A 94 2.10 5.63 -8.50
N ARG A 95 1.33 4.60 -8.90
CA ARG A 95 1.36 4.06 -10.26
C ARG A 95 0.96 5.11 -11.30
N MET A 96 -0.05 5.92 -11.03
CA MET A 96 -0.48 6.99 -11.93
C MET A 96 0.60 8.06 -12.08
N LEU A 97 1.25 8.46 -10.98
CA LEU A 97 2.32 9.46 -10.98
C LEU A 97 3.57 9.02 -11.78
N LYS A 98 3.83 7.70 -11.90
CA LYS A 98 4.92 7.18 -12.74
C LYS A 98 4.79 7.51 -14.23
N ALA A 99 3.59 7.90 -14.70
CA ALA A 99 3.41 8.45 -16.05
C ALA A 99 4.11 9.80 -16.24
N TRP A 100 4.46 10.51 -15.16
CA TRP A 100 5.28 11.73 -15.18
C TRP A 100 6.56 11.54 -14.36
N PRO A 101 7.61 10.97 -14.96
CA PRO A 101 8.84 10.62 -14.25
C PRO A 101 9.51 11.80 -13.53
N GLY A 102 9.38 13.02 -14.07
CA GLY A 102 9.90 14.23 -13.44
C GLY A 102 9.21 14.56 -12.13
N LEU A 103 7.87 14.56 -12.13
CA LEU A 103 7.06 14.79 -10.93
C LEU A 103 7.26 13.67 -9.91
N TYR A 104 7.26 12.41 -10.37
CA TYR A 104 7.49 11.24 -9.51
C TYR A 104 8.82 11.33 -8.76
N LYS A 105 9.91 11.68 -9.46
CA LYS A 105 11.23 11.84 -8.84
C LYS A 105 11.27 13.04 -7.89
N ALA A 106 10.65 14.16 -8.26
CA ALA A 106 10.62 15.34 -7.41
C ALA A 106 9.92 15.08 -6.07
N LEU A 107 8.75 14.42 -6.09
CA LEU A 107 7.98 14.07 -4.88
C LEU A 107 8.71 13.07 -3.98
N ASN A 108 9.48 12.15 -4.57
CA ASN A 108 10.21 11.12 -3.83
C ASN A 108 11.66 11.51 -3.50
N SER A 109 12.12 12.71 -3.90
CA SER A 109 13.54 13.11 -3.78
C SER A 109 14.04 13.20 -2.33
N THR A 110 13.15 13.41 -1.38
CA THR A 110 13.45 13.52 0.05
C THR A 110 13.04 12.30 0.86
N LYS A 111 12.58 11.22 0.21
CA LYS A 111 12.15 10.01 0.91
C LYS A 111 13.36 9.29 1.48
N ILE A 112 13.55 9.39 2.79
CA ILE A 112 14.62 8.68 3.51
C ILE A 112 14.05 7.36 4.00
N THR A 113 14.75 6.27 3.69
CA THR A 113 14.41 4.93 4.21
C THR A 113 15.25 4.67 5.45
N SER A 114 14.60 4.38 6.57
CA SER A 114 15.27 4.06 7.82
C SER A 114 15.55 2.56 7.91
N VAL A 115 16.83 2.18 7.85
CA VAL A 115 17.25 0.76 7.98
C VAL A 115 16.78 0.17 9.31
N SER A 116 16.74 0.97 10.39
CA SER A 116 16.26 0.49 11.69
C SER A 116 14.75 0.19 11.69
N GLU A 117 13.95 0.99 10.98
CA GLU A 117 12.52 0.73 10.81
C GLU A 117 12.28 -0.51 9.95
N GLU A 118 13.04 -0.72 8.89
CA GLU A 118 12.94 -1.93 8.06
C GLU A 118 13.24 -3.21 8.86
N ILE A 119 14.31 -3.19 9.67
CA ILE A 119 14.66 -4.30 10.56
C ILE A 119 13.54 -4.54 11.57
N LEU A 120 12.99 -3.47 12.16
CA LEU A 120 11.90 -3.56 13.13
C LEU A 120 10.64 -4.17 12.50
N VAL A 121 10.23 -3.72 11.31
CA VAL A 121 9.05 -4.23 10.60
C VAL A 121 9.22 -5.71 10.25
N LYS A 122 10.40 -6.11 9.76
CA LYS A 122 10.70 -7.53 9.49
C LYS A 122 10.58 -8.39 10.74
N ARG A 123 11.13 -7.93 11.87
CA ARG A 123 11.03 -8.61 13.15
C ARG A 123 9.58 -8.72 13.63
N LEU A 124 8.83 -7.62 13.61
CA LEU A 124 7.42 -7.61 14.00
C LEU A 124 6.58 -8.55 13.13
N PHE A 125 6.88 -8.65 11.84
CA PHE A 125 6.22 -9.59 10.95
C PHE A 125 6.51 -11.05 11.35
N CYS A 126 7.76 -11.41 11.66
CA CYS A 126 8.09 -12.74 12.19
C CYS A 126 7.41 -13.03 13.54
N ASP A 127 7.30 -12.02 14.40
CA ASP A 127 6.76 -12.17 15.74
C ASP A 127 5.24 -12.35 15.72
N LEU A 128 4.52 -11.52 14.94
CA LEU A 128 3.06 -11.47 14.88
C LEU A 128 2.44 -12.47 13.90
N CYS A 129 3.14 -12.82 12.82
CA CYS A 129 2.61 -13.69 11.77
C CYS A 129 3.31 -15.07 11.78
N PRO A 130 2.57 -16.18 11.58
CA PRO A 130 3.14 -17.52 11.62
C PRO A 130 3.87 -17.92 10.34
N PHE A 131 3.73 -17.17 9.24
CA PHE A 131 4.15 -17.61 7.90
C PHE A 131 5.64 -17.98 7.82
N LEU A 132 6.52 -17.11 8.31
CA LEU A 132 7.97 -17.37 8.28
C LEU A 132 8.36 -18.48 9.25
N LYS A 133 7.77 -18.54 10.44
CA LYS A 133 8.02 -19.61 11.42
C LYS A 133 7.67 -20.99 10.84
N VAL A 134 6.52 -21.10 10.16
CA VAL A 134 6.11 -22.34 9.48
C VAL A 134 7.09 -22.66 8.35
N ALA A 135 7.45 -21.69 7.52
CA ALA A 135 8.43 -21.88 6.45
C ALA A 135 9.78 -22.37 6.99
N TYR A 136 10.25 -21.82 8.11
CA TYR A 136 11.50 -22.23 8.76
C TYR A 136 11.44 -23.67 9.25
N VAL A 137 10.35 -24.09 9.92
CA VAL A 137 10.21 -25.47 10.39
C VAL A 137 10.22 -26.46 9.22
N VAL A 138 9.43 -26.17 8.18
CA VAL A 138 9.34 -27.05 6.99
C VAL A 138 10.68 -27.12 6.27
N THR A 139 11.34 -25.98 6.06
CA THR A 139 12.63 -25.92 5.36
C THR A 139 13.73 -26.60 6.17
N ASN A 140 13.78 -26.37 7.47
CA ASN A 140 14.78 -27.00 8.34
C ASN A 140 14.57 -28.51 8.40
N GLN A 141 13.32 -28.98 8.46
CA GLN A 141 13.03 -30.41 8.41
C GLN A 141 13.51 -31.03 7.09
N ALA A 142 13.22 -30.38 5.96
CA ALA A 142 13.71 -30.84 4.65
C ALA A 142 15.24 -30.84 4.56
N ILE A 143 15.92 -29.86 5.16
CA ILE A 143 17.39 -29.84 5.23
C ILE A 143 17.91 -30.99 6.10
N VAL A 144 17.33 -31.23 7.28
CA VAL A 144 17.75 -32.33 8.17
C VAL A 144 17.63 -33.67 7.46
N GLU A 145 16.51 -33.91 6.78
CA GLU A 145 16.29 -35.14 6.01
C GLU A 145 17.28 -35.27 4.84
N ALA A 146 17.51 -34.19 4.09
CA ALA A 146 18.41 -34.21 2.95
C ALA A 146 19.89 -34.39 3.33
N MET A 147 20.28 -33.93 4.52
CA MET A 147 21.67 -33.97 5.00
C MET A 147 21.96 -35.19 5.88
N GLU A 148 21.05 -36.16 5.93
CA GLU A 148 21.22 -37.36 6.74
C GLU A 148 22.51 -38.12 6.38
N GLY A 149 23.39 -38.31 7.38
CA GLY A 149 24.66 -39.04 7.21
C GLY A 149 25.80 -38.20 6.64
N GLU A 150 25.55 -36.95 6.24
CA GLU A 150 26.58 -36.04 5.76
C GLU A 150 27.47 -35.52 6.90
N LYS A 151 28.78 -35.48 6.66
CA LYS A 151 29.76 -35.00 7.65
C LYS A 151 29.98 -33.49 7.61
N MET A 152 29.64 -32.86 6.50
CA MET A 152 29.83 -31.43 6.26
C MET A 152 28.60 -30.91 5.51
N VAL A 153 27.95 -29.92 6.09
CA VAL A 153 26.79 -29.25 5.50
C VAL A 153 27.16 -27.80 5.22
N HIS A 154 26.93 -27.35 3.99
CA HIS A 154 27.11 -25.94 3.60
C HIS A 154 25.77 -25.37 3.15
N ILE A 155 25.32 -24.32 3.83
CA ILE A 155 24.02 -23.69 3.61
C ILE A 155 24.24 -22.31 3.00
N ILE A 156 23.53 -22.03 1.91
CA ILE A 156 23.52 -20.72 1.27
C ILE A 156 22.13 -20.09 1.49
N ASP A 157 22.07 -19.08 2.36
CA ASP A 157 20.87 -18.27 2.56
C ASP A 157 20.91 -17.04 1.64
N LEU A 158 19.95 -16.97 0.72
CA LEU A 158 19.84 -15.87 -0.25
C LEU A 158 19.15 -14.63 0.32
N HIS A 159 18.45 -14.75 1.46
CA HIS A 159 17.72 -13.65 2.07
C HIS A 159 17.57 -13.81 3.59
N SER A 160 18.68 -13.66 4.32
CA SER A 160 18.69 -13.73 5.78
C SER A 160 17.99 -12.53 6.42
N CYS A 161 16.70 -12.68 6.71
CA CYS A 161 15.91 -11.68 7.44
C CYS A 161 16.05 -11.76 8.95
N GLU A 162 16.21 -12.97 9.50
CA GLU A 162 16.12 -13.21 10.95
C GLU A 162 16.91 -14.49 11.32
N PRO A 163 17.73 -14.48 12.38
CA PRO A 163 18.65 -15.57 12.67
C PRO A 163 17.98 -16.84 13.26
N ALA A 164 16.74 -16.80 13.73
CA ALA A 164 16.14 -17.94 14.42
C ALA A 164 16.00 -19.18 13.56
N GLN A 165 15.81 -19.05 12.24
CA GLN A 165 15.81 -20.23 11.34
C GLN A 165 17.08 -21.05 11.54
N TRP A 166 18.25 -20.41 11.44
CA TRP A 166 19.53 -21.09 11.50
C TRP A 166 19.91 -21.52 12.91
N ILE A 167 19.54 -20.73 13.93
CA ILE A 167 19.69 -21.13 15.34
C ILE A 167 18.93 -22.44 15.60
N TYR A 168 17.67 -22.53 15.14
CA TYR A 168 16.87 -23.74 15.30
C TYR A 168 17.44 -24.92 14.53
N LEU A 169 17.88 -24.72 13.28
CA LEU A 169 18.52 -25.79 12.49
C LEU A 169 19.77 -26.34 13.17
N ILE A 170 20.66 -25.46 13.65
CA ILE A 170 21.90 -25.83 14.34
C ILE A 170 21.57 -26.65 15.60
N GLN A 171 20.56 -26.25 16.37
CA GLN A 171 20.10 -27.01 17.54
C GLN A 171 19.60 -28.41 17.15
N THR A 172 18.79 -28.52 16.09
CA THR A 172 18.25 -29.80 15.61
C THR A 172 19.35 -30.74 15.12
N LEU A 173 20.30 -30.25 14.32
CA LEU A 173 21.43 -31.06 13.83
C LEU A 173 22.34 -31.52 14.99
N MET A 174 22.56 -30.68 16.01
CA MET A 174 23.33 -31.08 17.19
C MET A 174 22.64 -32.16 18.02
N LEU A 175 21.31 -32.12 18.13
CA LEU A 175 20.54 -33.13 18.86
C LEU A 175 20.55 -34.48 18.13
N ASP A 176 20.39 -34.47 16.81
CA ASP A 176 20.44 -35.69 16.00
C ASP A 176 21.81 -36.37 16.08
N LEU A 177 22.90 -35.60 16.03
CA LEU A 177 24.25 -36.15 16.18
C LEU A 177 24.47 -36.83 17.55
N LYS A 178 23.90 -36.28 18.63
CA LYS A 178 23.97 -36.89 19.97
C LYS A 178 23.18 -38.20 20.04
N ALA A 179 22.02 -38.28 19.39
CA ALA A 179 21.22 -39.49 19.34
C ALA A 179 21.91 -40.65 18.60
N ARG A 180 22.79 -40.35 17.65
CA ARG A 180 23.56 -41.35 16.88
C ARG A 180 24.83 -41.85 17.55
N LEU A 181 25.28 -41.19 18.63
CA LEU A 181 26.51 -41.52 19.37
C LEU A 181 26.25 -42.28 20.68
N ILE A 182 24.98 -42.51 21.04
CA ILE A 182 24.52 -43.31 22.20
C ILE A 182 23.97 -44.63 21.67
#